data_AF-A0A8D6YK02-F1
#
_entry.id   AF-A0A8D6YK02-F1
#
_cell.length_a   1.000
_cell.length_b   1.000
_cell.length_c   1.000
_cell.angle_alpha   90.00
_cell.angle_beta   90.00
_cell.angle_gamma   90.00
#
_symmetry.space_group_name_H-M   'P 1'
#
loop_
_entity.id
_entity.type
_entity.pdbx_description
1 polymer ?
#
loop_
_entity_poly.entity_id
_entity_poly.type
_entity_poly.pdbx_seq_one_letter_code
_entity_poly.pdbx_strand_id
1 'polypeptide(L)' 'MRTLSVWFGAGMRMAPTAKALAIHRNTLDYRMQRIAELCGVDLRNTDDCVRLYLALQMRDDTAASGTEPIL' A
#
# COMPACT_ATOMS: atom_id res chain seq x y z
N MET A 1 4.35 -5.66 0.55
CA MET A 1 3.82 -4.28 0.49
C MET A 1 3.49 -3.73 1.90
N ARG A 2 4.41 -3.83 2.87
CA ARG A 2 4.07 -3.56 4.29
C ARG A 2 3.61 -2.11 4.58
N THR A 3 4.25 -1.11 3.97
CA THR A 3 3.91 0.31 4.20
C THR A 3 2.47 0.62 3.78
N LEU A 4 2.04 0.19 2.59
CA LEU A 4 0.68 0.44 2.10
C LEU A 4 -0.37 -0.31 2.90
N SER A 5 -0.15 -1.60 3.22
CA SER A 5 -1.10 -2.38 4.02
C SER A 5 -1.35 -1.71 5.37
N VAL A 6 -0.30 -1.23 6.04
CA VAL A 6 -0.43 -0.52 7.33
C VAL A 6 -1.07 0.84 7.15
N TRP A 7 -0.76 1.57 6.07
CA TRP A 7 -1.36 2.87 5.77
C TRP A 7 -2.87 2.79 5.53
N PHE A 8 -3.31 1.83 4.70
CA PHE A 8 -4.73 1.56 4.49
C PHE A 8 -5.42 1.11 5.77
N GLY A 9 -4.80 0.17 6.52
CA GLY A 9 -5.32 -0.28 7.82
C GLY A 9 -5.42 0.82 8.88
N ALA A 10 -4.61 1.88 8.78
CA ALA A 10 -4.67 3.05 9.66
C ALA A 10 -5.67 4.13 9.21
N GLY A 11 -6.46 3.87 8.15
CA GLY A 11 -7.39 4.82 7.57
C GLY A 11 -6.68 5.93 6.80
N MET A 12 -5.58 5.63 6.13
CA MET A 12 -4.78 6.55 5.32
C MET A 12 -4.15 7.72 6.10
N ARG A 13 -4.03 7.60 7.43
CA ARG A 13 -3.47 8.63 8.31
C ARG A 13 -1.97 8.42 8.55
N MET A 14 -1.15 9.45 8.35
CA MET A 14 0.31 9.33 8.46
C MET A 14 0.83 9.05 9.87
N ALA A 15 0.33 9.78 10.88
CA ALA A 15 0.78 9.62 12.27
C ALA A 15 0.58 8.19 12.84
N PRO A 16 -0.61 7.58 12.77
CA PRO A 16 -0.80 6.21 13.25
C PRO A 16 -0.04 5.18 12.40
N THR A 17 0.11 5.41 11.10
CA THR A 17 0.90 4.55 10.22
C THR A 17 2.38 4.55 10.62
N ALA A 18 2.96 5.72 10.85
CA ALA A 18 4.35 5.86 11.28
C ALA A 18 4.59 5.18 12.63
N LYS A 19 3.65 5.36 13.58
CA LYS A 19 3.67 4.67 14.88
C LYS A 19 3.61 3.15 14.72
N ALA A 20 2.69 2.62 13.90
CA ALA A 20 2.53 1.19 13.67
C ALA A 20 3.74 0.56 12.94
N LEU A 21 4.43 1.34 12.11
CA LEU A 21 5.65 0.92 11.43
C LEU A 21 6.92 1.10 12.27
N ALA A 22 6.83 1.75 13.44
CA ALA A 22 7.95 2.15 14.28
C ALA A 22 9.00 2.99 13.52
N ILE A 23 8.54 3.94 12.70
CA ILE A 23 9.41 4.86 11.94
C ILE A 23 9.01 6.32 12.19
N HIS A 24 9.93 7.23 11.87
CA HIS A 24 9.63 8.66 11.90
C HIS A 24 8.66 9.05 10.77
N ARG A 25 7.87 10.10 10.99
CA ARG A 25 6.92 10.64 10.00
C ARG A 25 7.59 11.00 8.68
N ASN A 26 8.73 11.69 8.72
CA ASN A 26 9.48 12.06 7.50
C ASN A 26 9.88 10.84 6.66
N THR A 27 10.26 9.74 7.32
CA THR A 27 10.60 8.48 6.63
C THR A 27 9.36 7.88 5.97
N LEU A 28 8.19 7.97 6.62
CA LEU A 28 6.94 7.54 6.01
C LEU A 28 6.56 8.44 4.83
N ASP A 29 6.65 9.77 4.97
CA ASP A 29 6.35 10.72 3.89
C ASP A 29 7.20 10.42 2.65
N TYR A 30 8.51 10.23 2.84
CA TYR A 30 9.41 9.83 1.75
C TYR A 30 9.00 8.52 1.08
N ARG A 31 8.66 7.49 1.88
CA ARG A 31 8.20 6.20 1.33
C ARG A 31 6.91 6.35 0.54
N MET A 32 5.94 7.11 1.05
CA MET A 32 4.65 7.33 0.37
C MET A 32 4.84 8.12 -0.92
N GLN A 33 5.68 9.16 -0.91
CA GLN A 33 6.04 9.89 -2.13
C GLN A 33 6.68 8.95 -3.16
N ARG A 34 7.63 8.11 -2.72
CA ARG A 34 8.28 7.15 -3.61
C ARG A 34 7.32 6.13 -4.19
N ILE A 35 6.33 5.67 -3.40
CA ILE A 35 5.28 4.78 -3.87
C ILE A 35 4.40 5.48 -4.92
N ALA A 36 3.99 6.73 -4.67
CA ALA A 36 3.20 7.52 -5.61
C ALA A 36 3.92 7.68 -6.96
N GLU A 37 5.21 8.01 -6.93
CA GLU A 37 6.05 8.12 -8.13
C GLU A 37 6.16 6.80 -8.89
N LEU A 38 6.46 5.70 -8.20
CA LEU A 38 6.66 4.40 -8.83
C LEU A 38 5.37 3.80 -9.40
N CYS A 39 4.23 4.10 -8.77
CA CYS A 39 2.93 3.61 -9.21
C CYS A 39 2.22 4.58 -10.18
N GLY A 40 2.72 5.81 -10.34
CA GLY A 40 2.09 6.83 -11.18
C GLY A 40 0.70 7.25 -10.68
N VAL A 41 0.52 7.37 -9.36
CA VAL A 41 -0.77 7.64 -8.71
C VAL A 41 -0.72 8.91 -7.86
N ASP A 42 -1.84 9.62 -7.71
CA ASP A 42 -2.01 10.65 -6.69
C ASP A 42 -2.70 10.06 -5.45
N LEU A 43 -1.98 9.97 -4.33
CA LEU A 43 -2.50 9.46 -3.05
C LEU A 43 -3.56 10.37 -2.39
N ARG A 44 -3.87 11.52 -2.99
CA ARG A 44 -4.99 12.39 -2.60
C ARG A 44 -6.22 12.16 -3.47
N ASN A 45 -6.08 11.48 -4.60
CA ASN A 45 -7.18 11.09 -5.47
C ASN A 45 -7.77 9.76 -4.98
N THR A 46 -9.10 9.73 -4.82
CA THR A 46 -9.80 8.55 -4.29
C THR A 46 -9.75 7.36 -5.26
N ASP A 47 -9.92 7.60 -6.56
CA ASP A 47 -9.89 6.54 -7.58
C ASP A 47 -8.53 5.85 -7.63
N ASP A 48 -7.46 6.64 -7.54
CA ASP A 48 -6.09 6.15 -7.47
C ASP A 48 -5.82 5.34 -6.21
N CYS A 49 -6.34 5.79 -5.05
CA CYS A 49 -6.23 5.06 -3.80
C CYS A 49 -6.98 3.72 -3.85
N VAL A 50 -8.17 3.69 -4.44
CA VAL A 50 -8.95 2.46 -4.63
C VAL A 50 -8.23 1.50 -5.57
N ARG A 51 -7.69 1.98 -6.70
CA ARG A 51 -6.88 1.16 -7.62
C ARG A 51 -5.67 0.57 -6.91
N LEU A 52 -4.96 1.39 -6.14
CA LEU A 52 -3.77 0.95 -5.39
C LEU A 52 -4.13 -0.09 -4.31
N TYR A 53 -5.26 0.07 -3.64
CA TYR A 53 -5.78 -0.88 -2.67
C TYR A 53 -6.14 -2.23 -3.32
N LEU A 54 -6.89 -2.22 -4.42
CA LEU A 54 -7.25 -3.45 -5.14
C LEU A 54 -6.02 -4.18 -5.68
N ALA A 55 -5.06 -3.44 -6.26
CA ALA A 55 -3.80 -4.01 -6.73
C ALA A 55 -2.98 -4.63 -5.58
N LEU A 56 -3.07 -4.07 -4.37
CA LEU A 56 -2.46 -4.64 -3.18
C LEU A 56 -3.13 -5.95 -2.77
N GLN A 57 -4.47 -6.00 -2.72
CA GLN A 57 -5.22 -7.21 -2.36
C GLN A 57 -4.97 -8.36 -3.35
N MET A 58 -5.02 -8.07 -4.65
CA MET A 58 -4.75 -9.08 -5.68
C MET A 58 -3.37 -9.72 -5.55
N ARG A 59 -2.36 -8.95 -5.10
CA ARG A 59 -1.02 -9.50 -4.88
C ARG A 59 -0.94 -10.44 -3.68
N ASP A 60 -1.69 -10.14 -2.63
CA ASP A 60 -1.75 -10.98 -1.43
C ASP A 60 -2.56 -12.27 -1.73
N ASP A 61 -3.55 -12.19 -2.61
CA ASP A 61 -4.32 -13.36 -3.10
C ASP A 61 -3.48 -14.28 -4.00
N THR A 62 -2.65 -13.73 -4.90
CA THR A 62 -1.73 -14.56 -5.72
C THR A 62 -0.68 -15.30 -4.88
N ALA A 63 -0.41 -14.85 -3.65
CA ALA A 63 0.44 -15.59 -2.71
C ALA A 63 -0.30 -16.78 -2.05
N ALA A 64 -1.65 -16.78 -2.07
CA ALA A 64 -2.49 -17.84 -1.52
C ALA A 64 -3.03 -18.79 -2.61
N SER A 65 -3.14 -18.36 -3.86
CA SER A 65 -3.42 -19.23 -5.00
C SER A 65 -2.10 -19.69 -5.64
N GLY A 66 -1.56 -20.79 -5.15
CA GLY A 66 -0.81 -21.67 -6.02
C GLY A 66 -1.73 -22.02 -7.20
N THR A 67 -1.48 -21.38 -8.34
CA THR A 67 -2.01 -21.80 -9.63
C THR A 67 -1.52 -23.22 -9.86
N GLU A 68 -2.34 -24.22 -9.53
CA GLU A 68 -2.22 -25.52 -10.16
C GLU A 68 -2.47 -25.28 -11.65
N PRO A 69 -1.47 -25.47 -12.53
CA PRO A 69 -1.74 -25.45 -13.95
C PRO A 69 -2.67 -26.62 -14.25
N ILE A 70 -3.78 -26.33 -14.92
CA ILE A 70 -4.61 -27.36 -15.55
C ILE A 70 -3.76 -28.07 -16.60
N LEU A 71 -3.16 -29.20 -16.23
CA LEU A 71 -2.71 -30.30 -17.08
C LEU A 71 -2.85 -31.63 -16.31
#